data_AF-A0A5D6V2B6-F1
#
_entry.id   AF-A0A5D6V2B6-F1
#
_cell.length_a   1.000
_cell.length_b   1.000
_cell.length_c   1.000
_cell.angle_alpha   90.00
_cell.angle_beta   90.00
_cell.angle_gamma   90.00
#
_symmetry.space_group_name_H-M   'P 1'
#
loop_
_entity.id
_entity.type
_entity.pdbx_description
1 polymer ?
#
loop_
_entity_poly.entity_id
_entity_poly.type
_entity_poly.pdbx_seq_one_letter_code
_entity_poly.pdbx_strand_id
1 'polypeptide(L)'
;MTVLSSRFLLQLTLCAALLGGSSCARRKEAAPAPVAETVKPAPAAAPIKRTAARDLTDVMAEELLLSDEQQTKVRTLLRATVQQVNEARTQFAADKTALNKELMRINTESETQLRQVFSAEQFKQYQLKKRSMQAKMQARRTAEK
;
A
#
# COMPACT_ATOMS: atom_id res chain seq x y z
N MET A 1 -14.62 -26.55 60.34
CA MET A 1 -13.52 -27.19 61.13
C MET A 1 -12.43 -27.52 60.12
N THR A 2 -11.33 -26.76 60.00
CA THR A 2 -10.02 -26.98 60.69
C THR A 2 -9.60 -28.46 60.60
N VAL A 3 -8.42 -28.90 60.17
CA VAL A 3 -7.04 -28.39 59.99
C VAL A 3 -6.35 -29.40 59.03
N LEU A 4 -5.17 -29.29 58.40
CA LEU A 4 -3.78 -29.25 58.91
C LEU A 4 -2.95 -29.59 57.63
N SER A 5 -1.97 -28.80 57.18
CA SER A 5 -0.58 -28.88 57.66
C SER A 5 -0.05 -30.32 57.60
N SER A 6 1.04 -30.69 56.92
CA SER A 6 2.38 -30.11 56.90
C SER A 6 3.32 -31.34 56.77
N ARG A 7 4.57 -31.12 56.32
CA ARG A 7 5.73 -32.04 56.44
C ARG A 7 5.72 -33.18 55.42
N PHE A 8 6.73 -33.35 54.58
CA PHE A 8 8.16 -33.37 54.85
C PHE A 8 8.89 -32.88 53.57
N LEU A 9 9.76 -31.87 53.62
CA LEU A 9 11.18 -32.00 54.01
C LEU A 9 11.83 -33.10 53.16
N LEU A 10 12.74 -32.84 52.22
CA LEU A 10 14.12 -32.34 52.36
C LEU A 10 14.69 -32.59 50.93
N GLN A 11 15.40 -31.71 50.21
CA GLN A 11 16.79 -31.26 50.38
C GLN A 11 16.97 -30.11 49.36
N LEU A 12 17.40 -28.89 49.69
CA LEU A 12 18.64 -28.42 50.32
C LEU A 12 19.90 -28.63 49.45
N THR A 13 20.27 -27.58 48.70
CA THR A 13 21.63 -27.19 48.30
C THR A 13 21.48 -25.85 47.54
N LEU A 14 21.44 -24.68 48.19
CA LEU A 14 22.51 -23.94 48.89
C LEU A 14 23.79 -23.77 48.04
N CYS A 15 23.93 -22.61 47.41
CA CYS A 15 25.11 -21.75 47.58
C CYS A 15 24.77 -20.32 47.19
N ALA A 16 24.85 -19.45 48.19
CA ALA A 16 24.58 -18.03 48.14
C ALA A 16 25.86 -17.24 47.83
N ALA A 17 25.61 -15.96 47.54
CA ALA A 17 26.53 -14.82 47.67
C ALA A 17 27.43 -14.59 46.43
N LEU A 18 27.55 -13.38 45.89
CA LEU A 18 27.78 -12.11 46.58
C LEU A 18 27.52 -10.88 45.68
N LEU A 19 27.08 -9.79 46.33
CA LEU A 19 27.30 -8.35 46.04
C LEU A 19 26.58 -7.77 44.80
N GLY A 20 25.80 -6.69 44.87
CA GLY A 20 25.81 -5.55 45.78
C GLY A 20 25.81 -4.29 44.93
N GLY A 21 24.72 -3.51 44.95
CA GLY A 21 24.60 -2.31 44.11
C GLY A 21 23.26 -1.61 44.25
N SER A 22 23.07 -0.97 45.41
CA SER A 22 21.97 -0.03 45.69
C SER A 22 21.92 1.12 44.68
N SER A 23 20.73 1.40 44.14
CA SER A 23 20.33 2.79 43.89
C SER A 23 18.81 2.94 43.90
N CYS A 24 18.27 3.16 45.10
CA CYS A 24 16.96 3.75 45.27
C CYS A 24 17.10 5.28 45.20
N ALA A 25 16.60 5.90 44.13
CA ALA A 25 16.12 7.26 44.19
C ALA A 25 14.66 7.27 43.74
N ARG A 26 13.80 7.37 44.74
CA ARG A 26 12.35 7.47 44.66
C ARG A 26 11.95 8.93 44.38
N ARG A 27 10.76 9.09 43.80
CA ARG A 27 9.92 10.30 43.58
C ARG A 27 10.02 10.80 42.12
N LYS A 28 8.94 11.05 41.40
CA LYS A 28 7.60 11.49 41.81
C LYS A 28 6.58 11.14 40.71
N GLU A 29 5.37 10.84 41.16
CA GLU A 29 4.15 10.72 40.38
C GLU A 29 3.77 12.07 39.75
N ALA A 30 3.41 12.07 38.46
CA ALA A 30 2.52 13.02 37.80
C ALA A 30 2.20 12.53 36.37
N ALA A 31 1.06 11.87 36.19
CA ALA A 31 0.24 12.10 34.99
C ALA A 31 -0.47 13.47 35.19
N PRO A 32 -0.84 14.26 34.16
CA PRO A 32 -1.35 13.80 32.86
C PRO A 32 -0.89 14.61 31.62
N ALA A 33 -0.82 13.97 30.46
CA ALA A 33 -1.24 14.55 29.17
C ALA A 33 -1.11 13.47 28.07
N PRO A 34 -2.21 13.04 27.41
CA PRO A 34 -2.08 12.38 26.13
C PRO A 34 -1.76 13.47 25.10
N VAL A 35 -0.48 13.79 24.95
CA VAL A 35 -0.04 14.64 23.84
C VAL A 35 -0.18 13.78 22.60
N ALA A 36 -1.06 14.25 21.72
CA ALA A 36 -1.41 13.63 20.45
C ALA A 36 -0.19 13.02 19.77
N GLU A 37 -0.30 11.73 19.49
CA GLU A 37 0.58 11.02 18.58
C GLU A 37 0.57 11.77 17.26
N THR A 38 1.62 12.56 17.01
CA THR A 38 1.87 13.18 15.71
C THR A 38 2.02 12.05 14.71
N VAL A 39 0.92 11.71 14.03
CA VAL A 39 0.90 10.81 12.90
C VAL A 39 1.86 11.39 11.86
N LYS A 40 3.03 10.77 11.78
CA LYS A 40 4.03 11.03 10.75
C LYS A 40 3.30 11.00 9.39
N PRO A 41 3.33 12.07 8.59
CA PRO A 41 2.66 12.06 7.30
C PRO A 41 3.23 10.90 6.49
N ALA A 42 2.35 10.00 6.05
CA ALA A 42 2.74 8.91 5.16
C ALA A 42 3.50 9.52 3.97
N PRO A 43 4.71 9.03 3.65
CA PRO A 43 5.51 9.60 2.58
C PRO A 43 4.72 9.60 1.28
N ALA A 44 4.75 10.73 0.56
CA ALA A 44 4.13 10.86 -0.74
C ALA A 44 4.61 9.71 -1.65
N ALA A 45 3.65 8.97 -2.23
CA ALA A 45 3.97 7.84 -3.09
C ALA A 45 4.81 8.30 -4.30
N ALA A 46 5.90 7.59 -4.60
CA ALA A 46 6.79 7.92 -5.70
C ALA A 46 6.05 8.02 -7.06
N PRO A 47 6.53 8.86 -7.99
CA PRO A 47 5.93 9.01 -9.32
C PRO A 47 5.81 7.69 -10.09
N ILE A 48 4.76 7.56 -10.88
CA ILE A 48 4.59 6.43 -11.80
C ILE A 48 5.48 6.65 -13.02
N LYS A 49 6.33 5.66 -13.34
CA LYS A 49 7.21 5.70 -14.50
C LYS A 49 6.41 5.60 -15.80
N ARG A 50 6.88 6.27 -16.86
CA ARG A 50 6.26 6.21 -18.21
C ARG A 50 6.27 4.80 -18.82
N THR A 51 7.23 3.95 -18.45
CA THR A 51 7.29 2.55 -18.90
C THR A 51 6.05 1.76 -18.49
N ALA A 52 5.43 2.10 -17.35
CA ALA A 52 4.20 1.45 -16.90
C ALA A 52 3.05 1.56 -17.92
N ALA A 53 3.02 2.61 -18.75
CA ALA A 53 2.03 2.71 -19.83
C ALA A 53 2.31 1.71 -20.96
N ARG A 54 3.59 1.47 -21.29
CA ARG A 54 3.98 0.44 -22.26
C ARG A 54 3.62 -0.94 -21.73
N ASP A 55 4.04 -1.27 -20.51
CA ASP A 55 3.85 -2.62 -19.96
C ASP A 55 2.35 -2.94 -19.81
N LEU A 56 1.53 -1.95 -19.42
CA LEU A 56 0.08 -2.13 -19.34
C LEU A 56 -0.54 -2.27 -20.72
N THR A 57 -0.06 -1.53 -21.73
CA THR A 57 -0.51 -1.74 -23.11
C THR A 57 -0.23 -3.16 -23.57
N ASP A 58 0.96 -3.69 -23.27
CA ASP A 58 1.36 -5.03 -23.69
C ASP A 58 0.48 -6.09 -22.99
N VAL A 59 0.19 -5.94 -21.69
CA VAL A 59 -0.77 -6.80 -20.98
C VAL A 59 -2.18 -6.72 -21.57
N MET A 60 -2.66 -5.53 -21.92
CA MET A 60 -3.98 -5.37 -22.54
C MET A 60 -4.01 -5.96 -23.95
N ALA A 61 -2.93 -5.84 -24.71
CA ALA A 61 -2.79 -6.44 -26.03
C ALA A 61 -2.89 -7.96 -25.98
N GLU A 62 -2.18 -8.59 -25.05
CA GLU A 62 -2.22 -10.04 -24.80
C GLU A 62 -3.63 -10.50 -24.39
N GLU A 63 -4.29 -9.78 -23.48
CA GLU A 63 -5.55 -10.20 -22.87
C GLU A 63 -6.80 -9.94 -23.72
N LEU A 64 -6.75 -8.92 -24.58
CA LEU A 64 -7.88 -8.43 -25.35
C LEU A 64 -7.67 -8.56 -26.87
N LEU A 65 -6.54 -9.13 -27.28
CA LEU A 65 -6.15 -9.30 -28.69
C LEU A 65 -6.25 -7.97 -29.46
N LEU A 66 -5.62 -6.92 -28.92
CA LEU A 66 -5.67 -5.58 -29.51
C LEU A 66 -4.89 -5.55 -30.83
N SER A 67 -5.46 -4.91 -31.85
CA SER A 67 -4.72 -4.60 -33.09
C SER A 67 -3.59 -3.60 -32.84
N ASP A 68 -2.60 -3.53 -33.73
CA ASP A 68 -1.47 -2.59 -33.60
C ASP A 68 -1.92 -1.12 -33.54
N GLU A 69 -2.98 -0.79 -34.27
CA GLU A 69 -3.59 0.54 -34.22
C GLU A 69 -4.22 0.81 -32.84
N GLN A 70 -4.98 -0.15 -32.30
CA GLN A 70 -5.57 -0.04 -30.97
C GLN A 70 -4.48 0.07 -29.89
N GLN A 71 -3.43 -0.74 -29.98
CA GLN A 71 -2.28 -0.66 -29.05
C GLN A 71 -1.64 0.73 -29.07
N THR A 72 -1.48 1.34 -30.25
CA THR A 72 -0.91 2.68 -30.37
C THR A 72 -1.79 3.74 -29.71
N LYS A 73 -3.12 3.66 -29.90
CA LYS A 73 -4.09 4.55 -29.24
C LYS A 73 -4.10 4.35 -27.73
N VAL A 74 -4.14 3.10 -27.26
CA VAL A 74 -4.09 2.75 -25.82
C VAL A 74 -2.81 3.26 -25.18
N ARG A 75 -1.65 3.04 -25.81
CA ARG A 75 -0.36 3.50 -25.27
C ARG A 75 -0.30 5.01 -25.13
N THR A 76 -0.85 5.73 -26.10
CA THR A 76 -0.93 7.20 -26.07
C THR A 76 -1.81 7.68 -24.92
N LEU A 77 -3.01 7.10 -24.80
CA LEU A 77 -3.95 7.37 -23.71
C LEU A 77 -3.32 7.10 -22.34
N LEU A 78 -2.73 5.92 -22.13
CA LEU A 78 -2.13 5.54 -20.85
C LEU A 78 -0.93 6.43 -20.48
N ARG A 79 -0.15 6.88 -21.46
CA ARG A 79 0.93 7.87 -21.21
C ARG A 79 0.36 9.19 -20.69
N ALA A 80 -0.72 9.68 -21.29
CA ALA A 80 -1.40 10.89 -20.83
C ALA A 80 -1.99 10.70 -19.42
N THR A 81 -2.64 9.56 -19.16
CA THR A 81 -3.18 9.23 -17.83
C THR A 81 -2.08 9.18 -16.76
N VAL A 82 -0.94 8.55 -17.05
CA VAL A 82 0.21 8.53 -16.13
C VAL A 82 0.71 9.94 -15.82
N GLN A 83 0.74 10.82 -16.82
CA GLN A 83 1.12 12.21 -16.64
C GLN A 83 0.12 12.94 -15.73
N GLN A 84 -1.18 12.86 -16.01
CA GLN A 84 -2.24 13.46 -15.19
C GLN A 84 -2.21 12.96 -13.74
N VAL A 85 -1.97 11.65 -13.52
CA VAL A 85 -1.85 11.08 -12.17
C VAL A 85 -0.64 11.65 -11.43
N ASN A 86 0.51 11.78 -12.11
CA ASN A 86 1.71 12.36 -11.50
C ASN A 86 1.49 13.84 -11.16
N GLU A 87 0.88 14.61 -12.06
CA GLU A 87 0.51 16.01 -11.84
C GLU A 87 -0.45 16.15 -10.66
N ALA A 88 -1.50 15.34 -10.59
CA ALA A 88 -2.45 15.33 -9.47
C ALA A 88 -1.77 15.02 -8.13
N ARG A 89 -0.83 14.07 -8.10
CA ARG A 89 -0.06 13.74 -6.89
C ARG A 89 0.81 14.89 -6.42
N THR A 90 1.40 15.64 -7.35
CA THR A 90 2.18 16.84 -7.03
C THR A 90 1.27 17.97 -6.55
N GLN A 91 0.16 18.23 -7.26
CA GLN A 91 -0.78 19.31 -6.95
C GLN A 91 -1.48 19.11 -5.60
N PHE A 92 -1.91 17.89 -5.30
CA PHE A 92 -2.68 17.55 -4.10
C PHE A 92 -1.84 16.80 -3.05
N ALA A 93 -0.52 17.01 -3.02
CA ALA A 93 0.40 16.29 -2.13
C ALA A 93 0.03 16.41 -0.64
N ALA A 94 -0.55 17.55 -0.23
CA ALA A 94 -0.99 17.82 1.15
C ALA A 94 -2.47 17.50 1.41
N ASP A 95 -3.28 17.26 0.37
CA ASP A 95 -4.73 17.03 0.50
C ASP A 95 -5.11 15.67 -0.12
N LYS A 96 -5.18 14.65 0.75
CA LYS A 96 -5.52 13.29 0.35
C LYS A 96 -6.94 13.15 -0.18
N THR A 97 -7.88 13.96 0.31
CA THR A 97 -9.28 13.90 -0.11
C THR A 97 -9.41 14.46 -1.52
N ALA A 98 -8.80 15.62 -1.78
CA ALA A 98 -8.74 16.19 -3.12
C ALA A 98 -7.98 15.29 -4.09
N LEU A 99 -6.85 14.70 -3.66
CA LEU A 99 -6.10 13.73 -4.46
C LEU A 99 -6.98 12.55 -4.86
N ASN A 100 -7.67 11.92 -3.91
CA ASN A 100 -8.52 10.76 -4.19
C ASN A 100 -9.65 11.11 -5.17
N LYS A 101 -10.30 12.27 -4.99
CA LYS A 101 -11.34 12.76 -5.91
C LYS A 101 -10.80 12.93 -7.32
N GLU A 102 -9.62 13.54 -7.46
CA GLU A 102 -9.01 13.77 -8.76
C GLU A 102 -8.56 12.46 -9.43
N LEU A 103 -7.99 11.53 -8.67
CA LEU A 103 -7.63 10.21 -9.19
C LEU A 103 -8.86 9.41 -9.65
N MET A 104 -9.99 9.52 -8.96
CA MET A 104 -11.25 8.92 -9.42
C MET A 104 -11.71 9.55 -10.74
N ARG A 105 -11.67 10.88 -10.84
CA ARG A 105 -12.01 11.60 -12.08
C ARG A 105 -11.15 11.14 -13.26
N ILE A 106 -9.84 11.11 -13.09
CA ILE A 106 -8.87 10.64 -14.10
C ILE A 106 -9.16 9.19 -14.51
N ASN A 107 -9.45 8.30 -13.55
CA ASN A 107 -9.77 6.91 -13.84
C ASN A 107 -11.05 6.79 -14.69
N THR A 108 -12.13 7.46 -14.30
CA THR A 108 -13.40 7.47 -15.05
C THR A 108 -13.24 8.03 -16.46
N GLU A 109 -12.46 9.11 -16.62
CA GLU A 109 -12.17 9.68 -17.93
C GLU A 109 -11.38 8.70 -18.80
N SER A 110 -10.30 8.12 -18.26
CA SER A 110 -9.48 7.14 -18.97
C SER A 110 -10.28 5.91 -19.40
N GLU A 111 -11.23 5.46 -18.58
CA GLU A 111 -12.08 4.32 -18.88
C GLU A 111 -13.08 4.64 -20.01
N THR A 112 -13.63 5.86 -20.01
CA THR A 112 -14.47 6.36 -21.10
C THR A 112 -13.70 6.40 -22.42
N GLN A 113 -12.47 6.90 -22.39
CA GLN A 113 -11.62 6.97 -23.58
C GLN A 113 -11.21 5.56 -24.06
N LEU A 114 -10.90 4.62 -23.16
CA LEU A 114 -10.61 3.23 -23.52
C LEU A 114 -11.81 2.56 -24.20
N ARG A 115 -13.04 2.83 -23.71
CA ARG A 115 -14.27 2.33 -24.33
C ARG A 115 -14.43 2.75 -25.79
N GLN A 116 -13.93 3.93 -26.16
CA GLN A 116 -13.99 4.44 -27.54
C GLN A 116 -12.94 3.77 -28.45
N VAL A 117 -11.87 3.21 -27.89
CA VAL A 117 -10.81 2.52 -28.64
C VAL A 117 -11.14 1.04 -28.87
N PHE A 118 -11.87 0.42 -27.95
CA PHE A 118 -12.22 -0.99 -27.98
C PHE A 118 -13.52 -1.26 -28.73
N SER A 119 -13.63 -2.46 -29.30
CA SER A 119 -14.94 -3.00 -29.66
C SER A 119 -15.78 -3.24 -28.39
N ALA A 120 -17.10 -3.39 -28.55
CA ALA A 120 -17.99 -3.67 -27.42
C ALA A 120 -17.58 -4.95 -26.67
N GLU A 121 -17.18 -6.01 -27.39
CA GLU A 121 -16.75 -7.26 -26.78
C GLU A 121 -15.40 -7.11 -26.07
N GLN A 122 -14.43 -6.43 -26.69
CA GLN A 122 -13.14 -6.15 -26.05
C GLN A 122 -13.31 -5.32 -24.77
N PHE A 123 -14.21 -4.33 -24.78
CA PHE A 123 -14.49 -3.54 -23.58
C PHE A 123 -15.15 -4.38 -22.48
N LYS A 124 -16.06 -5.29 -22.84
CA LYS A 124 -16.64 -6.24 -21.88
C LYS A 124 -15.57 -7.15 -21.27
N GLN A 125 -14.70 -7.72 -22.09
CA GLN A 125 -13.57 -8.54 -21.61
C GLN A 125 -12.62 -7.73 -20.74
N TYR A 126 -12.36 -6.47 -21.09
CA TYR A 126 -11.57 -5.56 -20.27
C TYR A 126 -12.15 -5.41 -18.87
N GLN A 127 -13.46 -5.19 -18.75
CA GLN A 127 -14.15 -5.06 -17.46
C GLN A 127 -14.00 -6.35 -16.61
N LEU A 128 -14.21 -7.51 -17.23
CA LEU A 128 -14.10 -8.81 -16.56
C LEU A 128 -12.66 -9.10 -16.10
N LYS A 129 -11.67 -8.73 -16.92
CA LYS A 129 -10.26 -9.06 -16.69
C LYS A 129 -9.48 -7.96 -15.95
N LYS A 130 -10.10 -6.80 -15.67
CA LYS A 130 -9.42 -5.61 -15.12
C LYS A 130 -8.53 -5.93 -13.91
N ARG A 131 -9.06 -6.69 -12.94
CA ARG A 131 -8.31 -7.10 -11.74
C ARG A 131 -7.13 -8.02 -12.05
N SER A 132 -7.31 -8.96 -12.97
CA SER A 132 -6.24 -9.87 -13.41
C SER A 132 -5.12 -9.10 -14.11
N MET A 133 -5.46 -8.19 -15.02
CA MET A 133 -4.49 -7.33 -15.69
C MET A 133 -3.71 -6.46 -14.70
N GLN A 134 -4.39 -5.90 -13.69
CA GLN A 134 -3.73 -5.15 -12.61
C GLN A 134 -2.74 -6.02 -11.83
N ALA A 135 -3.11 -7.27 -11.50
CA ALA A 135 -2.23 -8.20 -10.81
C ALA A 135 -1.00 -8.55 -11.67
N LYS A 136 -1.19 -8.84 -12.96
CA LYS A 136 -0.07 -9.08 -13.91
C LYS A 136 0.88 -7.89 -13.97
N MET A 137 0.34 -6.67 -14.01
CA MET A 137 1.15 -5.46 -13.99
C MET A 137 1.95 -5.28 -12.69
N GLN A 138 1.35 -5.60 -11.55
CA GLN A 138 2.08 -5.56 -10.28
C GLN A 138 3.22 -6.58 -10.26
N ALA A 139 2.98 -7.80 -10.77
CA ALA A 139 4.01 -8.84 -10.87
C ALA A 139 5.19 -8.42 -11.77
N ARG A 140 4.92 -7.79 -12.93
CA ARG A 140 5.98 -7.25 -13.81
C ARG A 140 6.82 -6.19 -13.09
N ARG A 141 6.17 -5.26 -12.38
CA ARG A 141 6.87 -4.20 -11.62
C ARG A 141 7.73 -4.71 -10.48
N THR A 142 7.39 -5.86 -9.89
CA THR A 142 8.20 -6.47 -8.83
C THR A 142 9.38 -7.27 -9.38
N ALA A 143 9.25 -7.84 -10.59
CA ALA A 143 10.32 -8.59 -11.24
C ALA A 143 11.44 -7.69 -11.80
N GLU A 144 11.15 -6.41 -12.03
CA GLU A 144 12.12 -5.41 -12.53
C GLU A 144 12.96 -4.74 -11.43
N LYS A 145 12.75 -5.09 -10.16
CA LYS A 145 13.49 -4.54 -9.01
C LYS A 145 14.58 -5.49 -8.55
#